data_AF-A0A482T3Q7-F1
#
_entry.id   AF-A0A482T3Q7-F1
#
_cell.length_a   1.000
_cell.length_b   1.000
_cell.length_c   1.000
_cell.angle_alpha   90.00
_cell.angle_beta   90.00
_cell.angle_gamma   90.00
#
_symmetry.space_group_name_H-M   'P 1'
#
loop_
_entity.id
_entity.type
_entity.pdbx_description
1 polymer ?
#
loop_
_entity_poly.entity_id
_entity_poly.type
_entity_poly.pdbx_seq_one_letter_code
_entity_poly.pdbx_strand_id
1 'polypeptide(L)'
;MVQTQSNYETANPVTSATGEVGGHGKVYRHTQILSWDYNLDDYKNVNQTLDYKLMGPFATFQGITEKKVEKSATSFTATLAAEYAAEIAGFERGGEARIVSRGDEEGTHEVLTKKAPTS
;
A
#
# COMPACT_ATOMS: atom_id res chain seq x y z
N MET A 1 -39.26 -9.43 -15.20
CA MET A 1 -37.78 -9.40 -15.16
C MET A 1 -37.40 -8.49 -14.02
N VAL A 2 -36.89 -9.04 -12.91
CA VAL A 2 -36.40 -8.21 -11.80
C VAL A 2 -35.03 -7.73 -12.21
N GLN A 3 -34.90 -6.44 -12.54
CA GLN A 3 -33.60 -5.79 -12.62
C GLN A 3 -33.06 -5.75 -11.19
N THR A 4 -32.21 -6.70 -10.83
CA THR A 4 -31.37 -6.59 -9.64
C THR A 4 -30.49 -5.38 -9.88
N GLN A 5 -30.80 -4.24 -9.25
CA GLN A 5 -29.84 -3.15 -9.16
C GLN A 5 -28.64 -3.73 -8.44
N SER A 6 -27.55 -3.92 -9.16
CA SER A 6 -26.27 -4.29 -8.57
C SER A 6 -25.84 -3.16 -7.65
N ASN A 7 -26.18 -3.25 -6.38
CA ASN A 7 -25.79 -2.26 -5.38
C ASN A 7 -24.31 -2.44 -5.10
N TYR A 8 -23.50 -1.54 -5.65
CA TYR A 8 -22.08 -1.50 -5.38
C TYR A 8 -21.81 -0.80 -4.05
N GLU A 9 -20.99 -1.42 -3.21
CA GLU A 9 -20.40 -0.84 -2.01
C GLU A 9 -18.94 -0.49 -2.28
N THR A 10 -18.37 0.44 -1.52
CA THR A 10 -16.96 0.85 -1.70
C THR A 10 -16.12 0.38 -0.52
N ALA A 11 -15.09 -0.41 -0.80
CA ALA A 11 -14.04 -0.71 0.16
C ALA A 11 -12.96 0.38 0.11
N ASN A 12 -12.39 0.73 1.26
CA ASN A 12 -11.29 1.71 1.36
C ASN A 12 -10.24 1.36 2.44
N PRO A 13 -9.62 0.17 2.40
CA PRO A 13 -8.62 -0.23 3.39
C PRO A 13 -7.35 0.62 3.32
N VAL A 14 -6.75 0.83 4.49
CA VAL A 14 -5.48 1.54 4.67
C VAL A 14 -4.47 0.58 5.31
N THR A 15 -3.37 0.32 4.62
CA THR A 15 -2.29 -0.55 5.09
C THR A 15 -1.01 0.25 5.24
N SER A 16 -0.35 0.20 6.40
CA SER A 16 0.93 0.89 6.61
C SER A 16 2.06 -0.06 7.02
N ALA A 17 3.23 0.15 6.45
CA ALA A 17 4.50 -0.42 6.86
C ALA A 17 5.41 0.69 7.43
N THR A 18 6.17 0.41 8.48
CA THR A 18 7.03 1.41 9.14
C THR A 18 8.47 0.92 9.11
N GLY A 19 9.38 1.78 8.63
CA GLY A 19 10.81 1.54 8.71
C GLY A 19 11.36 2.05 10.03
N GLU A 20 12.20 1.26 10.69
CA GLU A 20 12.83 1.60 11.97
C GLU A 20 14.35 1.41 11.91
N VAL A 21 15.14 2.40 12.33
CA VAL A 21 16.60 2.25 12.46
C VAL A 21 16.94 2.01 13.93
N GLY A 22 17.70 0.94 14.20
CA GLY A 22 18.20 0.63 15.54
C GLY A 22 18.96 1.81 16.15
N GLY A 23 18.60 2.20 17.38
CA GLY A 23 19.16 3.37 18.07
C GLY A 23 18.49 4.71 17.76
N HIS A 24 17.65 4.80 16.71
CA HIS A 24 16.96 6.03 16.30
C HIS A 24 15.42 5.88 16.19
N GLY A 25 14.91 4.64 16.21
CA GLY A 25 13.48 4.36 16.18
C GLY A 25 12.87 4.51 14.78
N LYS A 26 11.59 4.86 14.73
CA LYS A 26 10.79 4.97 13.50
C LYS A 26 11.29 6.12 12.62
N VAL A 27 11.78 5.80 11.43
CA VAL A 27 12.31 6.78 10.48
C VAL A 27 11.29 7.20 9.43
N TYR A 28 10.48 6.27 8.93
CA TYR A 28 9.43 6.59 7.95
C TYR A 28 8.25 5.62 8.05
N ARG A 29 7.11 6.04 7.49
CA ARG A 29 5.91 5.23 7.30
C ARG A 29 5.53 5.25 5.82
N HIS A 30 5.33 4.07 5.26
CA HIS A 30 4.83 3.82 3.91
C HIS A 30 3.39 3.31 4.00
N THR A 31 2.44 4.01 3.40
CA THR A 31 1.01 3.70 3.50
C THR A 31 0.40 3.48 2.12
N GLN A 32 -0.21 2.31 1.93
CA GLN A 32 -1.07 2.01 0.80
C GLN A 32 -2.52 2.31 1.19
N ILE A 33 -3.17 3.20 0.44
CA ILE A 33 -4.61 3.45 0.50
C ILE A 33 -5.20 2.84 -0.76
N LEU A 34 -6.04 1.84 -0.60
CA LEU A 34 -6.66 1.11 -1.71
C LEU A 34 -8.16 1.36 -1.67
N SER A 35 -8.79 1.58 -2.82
CA SER A 35 -10.24 1.73 -2.91
C SER A 35 -10.77 1.02 -4.14
N TRP A 36 -11.93 0.36 -4.00
CA TRP A 36 -12.65 -0.25 -5.13
C TRP A 36 -14.12 -0.39 -4.77
N ASP A 37 -14.95 -0.49 -5.80
CA ASP A 37 -16.36 -0.79 -5.66
C ASP A 37 -16.60 -2.28 -5.87
N TYR A 38 -17.46 -2.92 -5.08
CA TYR A 38 -17.76 -4.35 -5.11
C TYR A 38 -19.26 -4.62 -4.90
N ASN A 39 -19.76 -5.79 -5.35
CA ASN A 39 -21.19 -6.14 -5.20
C ASN A 39 -21.46 -7.65 -5.03
N LEU A 40 -20.49 -8.41 -4.54
CA LEU A 40 -20.46 -9.89 -4.44
C LEU A 40 -20.34 -10.65 -5.77
N ASP A 41 -20.57 -10.01 -6.91
CA ASP A 41 -20.51 -10.63 -8.25
C ASP A 41 -19.40 -10.04 -9.15
N ASP A 42 -18.98 -8.81 -8.86
CA ASP A 42 -18.00 -8.03 -9.63
C ASP A 42 -17.30 -7.00 -8.74
N TYR A 43 -16.14 -6.51 -9.21
CA TYR A 43 -15.44 -5.37 -8.64
C TYR A 43 -14.98 -4.39 -9.72
N LYS A 44 -14.95 -3.10 -9.40
CA LYS A 44 -14.55 -2.05 -10.34
C LYS A 44 -13.91 -0.86 -9.66
N ASN A 45 -13.47 0.11 -10.48
CA ASN A 45 -12.93 1.38 -10.01
C ASN A 45 -11.74 1.25 -9.04
N VAL A 46 -10.95 0.17 -9.15
CA VAL A 46 -9.77 -0.04 -8.33
C VAL A 46 -8.80 1.13 -8.46
N ASN A 47 -8.56 1.81 -7.36
CA ASN A 47 -7.62 2.90 -7.23
C ASN A 47 -6.65 2.62 -6.08
N GLN A 48 -5.40 3.01 -6.28
CA GLN A 48 -4.35 2.90 -5.27
C GLN A 48 -3.68 4.27 -5.11
N THR A 49 -3.48 4.69 -3.87
CA THR A 49 -2.77 5.92 -3.52
C THR A 49 -1.65 5.59 -2.53
N LEU A 50 -0.50 6.23 -2.73
CA LEU A 50 0.57 6.26 -1.74
C LEU A 50 0.35 7.44 -0.81
N ASP A 51 0.40 7.18 0.48
CA ASP A 51 0.69 8.18 1.51
C ASP A 51 1.97 7.81 2.24
N TYR A 52 2.71 8.79 2.74
CA TYR A 52 3.95 8.54 3.48
C TYR A 52 4.21 9.61 4.53
N LYS A 53 4.94 9.22 5.57
CA LYS A 53 5.39 10.12 6.63
C LYS A 53 6.86 9.93 6.93
N LEU A 54 7.62 11.01 6.91
CA LEU A 54 9.02 11.05 7.34
C LEU A 54 9.03 11.51 8.81
N MET A 55 9.51 10.66 9.71
CA MET A 55 9.46 10.87 11.16
C MET A 55 10.86 11.03 11.76
N GLY A 56 11.86 10.38 11.18
CA GLY A 56 13.25 10.44 11.62
C GLY A 56 13.98 11.66 11.05
N PRO A 57 15.00 12.16 11.77
CA PRO A 57 15.90 13.17 11.22
C PRO A 57 16.58 12.63 9.96
N PHE A 58 16.70 13.48 8.93
CA PHE A 58 17.29 13.15 7.63
C PHE A 58 16.64 11.97 6.88
N ALA A 59 15.43 11.55 7.28
CA ALA A 59 14.64 10.60 6.49
C ALA A 59 14.15 11.29 5.21
N THR A 60 14.34 10.63 4.07
CA THR A 60 14.06 11.14 2.74
C THR A 60 13.22 10.14 1.96
N PHE A 61 12.24 10.64 1.23
CA PHE A 61 11.48 9.86 0.25
C PHE A 61 12.18 9.97 -1.11
N GLN A 62 12.64 8.86 -1.65
CA GLN A 62 13.40 8.82 -2.90
C GLN A 62 12.50 8.64 -4.13
N GLY A 63 11.26 8.18 -3.94
CA GLY A 63 10.27 8.07 -5.00
C GLY A 63 9.47 6.78 -4.96
N ILE A 64 8.41 6.74 -5.78
CA ILE A 64 7.64 5.53 -6.03
C ILE A 64 8.42 4.65 -7.00
N THR A 65 8.74 3.42 -6.62
CA THR A 65 9.42 2.45 -7.48
C THR A 65 8.43 1.53 -8.19
N GLU A 66 7.30 1.22 -7.55
CA GLU A 66 6.24 0.41 -8.16
C GLU A 66 4.85 0.87 -7.72
N LYS A 67 3.95 1.05 -8.68
CA LYS A 67 2.53 1.31 -8.45
C LYS A 67 1.71 0.56 -9.48
N LYS A 68 1.30 -0.67 -9.14
CA LYS A 68 0.68 -1.60 -10.09
C LYS A 68 -0.61 -2.20 -9.53
N VAL A 69 -1.62 -2.33 -10.39
CA VAL A 69 -2.85 -3.08 -10.10
C VAL A 69 -3.03 -4.14 -11.19
N GLU A 70 -3.08 -5.40 -10.80
CA GLU A 70 -3.29 -6.55 -11.67
C GLU A 70 -4.68 -7.13 -11.40
N LYS A 71 -5.56 -7.01 -12.41
CA LYS A 71 -6.96 -7.41 -12.32
C LYS A 71 -7.16 -8.84 -12.83
N SER A 72 -7.94 -9.62 -12.11
CA SER A 72 -8.49 -10.92 -12.51
C SER A 72 -10.01 -10.86 -12.56
N ALA A 73 -10.68 -11.96 -12.92
CA ALA A 73 -12.14 -11.99 -13.01
C ALA A 73 -12.83 -11.58 -11.71
N THR A 74 -12.37 -12.12 -10.58
CA THR A 74 -13.07 -11.96 -9.29
C THR A 74 -12.27 -11.26 -8.20
N SER A 75 -11.01 -10.91 -8.51
CA SER A 75 -10.12 -10.25 -7.56
C SER A 75 -9.03 -9.48 -8.28
N PHE A 76 -8.31 -8.64 -7.53
CA PHE A 76 -7.15 -7.93 -8.03
C PHE A 76 -6.02 -7.95 -7.01
N THR A 77 -4.79 -7.84 -7.49
CA THR A 77 -3.61 -7.64 -6.65
C THR A 77 -3.08 -6.24 -6.86
N ALA A 78 -2.86 -5.51 -5.77
CA ALA A 78 -2.37 -4.15 -5.76
C ALA A 78 -0.99 -4.12 -5.09
N THR A 79 0.02 -3.69 -5.85
CA THR A 79 1.40 -3.55 -5.40
C THR A 79 1.75 -2.08 -5.31
N LEU A 80 2.24 -1.67 -4.14
CA LEU A 80 2.82 -0.35 -3.91
C LEU A 80 4.22 -0.50 -3.32
N ALA A 81 5.21 0.08 -3.98
CA ALA A 81 6.58 0.12 -3.52
C ALA A 81 7.18 1.52 -3.67
N ALA A 82 8.04 1.88 -2.74
CA ALA A 82 8.77 3.14 -2.76
C ALA A 82 10.09 3.04 -2.01
N GLU A 83 11.07 3.81 -2.46
CA GLU A 83 12.37 3.91 -1.82
C GLU A 83 12.41 5.03 -0.77
N TYR A 84 13.06 4.71 0.34
CA TYR A 84 13.30 5.62 1.44
C TYR A 84 14.78 5.53 1.83
N ALA A 85 15.33 6.65 2.28
CA ALA A 85 16.66 6.75 2.86
C ALA A 85 16.60 7.51 4.19
N ALA A 86 17.60 7.34 5.03
CA ALA A 86 17.82 8.10 6.25
C ALA A 86 19.33 8.23 6.48
N GLU A 87 19.83 9.46 6.58
CA GLU A 87 21.23 9.69 6.91
C GLU A 87 21.41 9.76 8.44
N ILE A 88 22.18 8.81 8.98
CA ILE A 88 22.39 8.68 10.42
C ILE A 88 23.89 8.58 10.69
N ALA A 89 24.41 9.55 11.44
CA ALA A 89 25.83 9.65 11.78
C ALA A 89 26.77 9.64 10.55
N GLY A 90 26.33 10.25 9.43
CA GLY A 90 27.08 10.30 8.17
C GLY A 90 26.99 9.04 7.31
N PHE A 91 26.15 8.07 7.68
CA PHE A 91 25.88 6.87 6.89
C PHE A 91 24.44 6.90 6.37
N GLU A 92 24.28 6.79 5.06
CA GLU A 92 22.96 6.59 4.46
C GLU A 92 22.50 5.15 4.73
N ARG A 93 21.28 5.03 5.26
CA ARG A 93 20.57 3.77 5.42
C ARG A 93 19.25 3.85 4.70
N GLY A 94 18.92 2.88 3.87
CA GLY A 94 17.72 2.96 3.07
C GLY A 94 17.22 1.59 2.65
N GLY A 95 16.09 1.59 1.99
CA GLY A 95 15.52 0.39 1.40
C GLY A 95 14.16 0.63 0.78
N GLU A 96 13.76 -0.32 -0.07
CA GLU A 96 12.45 -0.32 -0.71
C GLU A 96 11.39 -0.83 0.27
N ALA A 97 10.47 0.04 0.67
CA ALA A 97 9.24 -0.39 1.31
C ALA A 97 8.28 -0.93 0.26
N ARG A 98 7.59 -2.02 0.58
CA ARG A 98 6.68 -2.71 -0.32
C ARG A 98 5.45 -3.23 0.42
N ILE A 99 4.27 -2.89 -0.08
CA ILE A 99 2.99 -3.47 0.32
C ILE A 99 2.37 -4.13 -0.92
N VAL A 100 1.99 -5.40 -0.77
CA VAL A 100 1.19 -6.14 -1.75
C VAL A 100 -0.09 -6.55 -1.02
N SER A 101 -1.23 -6.16 -1.58
CA SER A 101 -2.55 -6.51 -1.05
C SER A 101 -3.43 -7.08 -2.15
N ARG A 102 -4.44 -7.84 -1.75
CA ARG A 102 -5.48 -8.39 -2.61
C ARG A 102 -6.82 -7.81 -2.17
N GLY A 103 -7.62 -7.40 -3.16
CA GLY A 103 -9.04 -7.10 -2.98
C GLY A 103 -9.90 -7.95 -3.90
N ASP A 104 -11.18 -8.10 -3.60
CA ASP A 104 -12.12 -8.90 -4.40
C ASP A 104 -13.53 -8.32 -4.47
N GLU A 105 -14.37 -8.99 -5.26
CA GLU A 105 -15.79 -8.70 -5.47
C GLU A 105 -16.66 -8.85 -4.22
N GLU A 106 -16.17 -9.53 -3.19
CA GLU A 106 -16.84 -9.62 -1.89
C GLU A 106 -16.52 -8.43 -0.98
N GLY A 107 -15.61 -7.55 -1.40
CA GLY A 107 -15.11 -6.44 -0.59
C GLY A 107 -14.05 -6.85 0.41
N THR A 108 -13.52 -8.07 0.31
CA THR A 108 -12.49 -8.58 1.20
C THR A 108 -11.15 -7.92 0.89
N HIS A 109 -10.37 -7.62 1.93
CA HIS A 109 -9.02 -7.09 1.84
C HIS A 109 -8.02 -8.01 2.54
N GLU A 110 -7.01 -8.48 1.81
CA GLU A 110 -5.93 -9.31 2.35
C GLU A 110 -4.56 -8.66 2.10
N VAL A 111 -3.70 -8.62 3.11
CA VAL A 111 -2.32 -8.13 2.96
C VAL A 111 -1.39 -9.32 2.74
N LEU A 112 -0.90 -9.48 1.50
CA LEU A 112 -0.03 -10.59 1.10
C LEU A 112 1.44 -10.34 1.45
N THR A 113 1.91 -9.10 1.34
CA THR A 113 3.28 -8.71 1.71
C THR A 113 3.28 -7.33 2.32
N LYS A 114 4.04 -7.15 3.40
CA LYS A 114 4.23 -5.87 4.08
C LYS A 114 5.65 -5.75 4.58
N LYS A 115 6.47 -4.93 3.92
CA LYS A 115 7.90 -4.73 4.24
C LYS A 115 8.25 -3.24 4.22
N ALA A 116 9.11 -2.82 5.13
CA ALA A 116 9.68 -1.48 5.20
C ALA A 116 11.10 -1.56 5.79
N PRO A 117 12.10 -1.95 4.97
CA PRO A 117 13.48 -2.11 5.41
C PRO A 117 14.19 -0.76 5.63
N THR A 118 15.19 -0.77 6.48
CA THR A 118 15.95 0.41 6.91
C THR A 118 17.44 0.14 7.01
N SER A 119 17.91 -1.01 6.49
CA SER A 119 19.29 -1.48 6.52
C SER A 119 19.49 -2.64 5.56
#